data_AF-A0A7W6AN16-F1
#
_entry.id   AF-A0A7W6AN16-F1
#
_cell.length_a   1.000
_cell.length_b   1.000
_cell.length_c   1.000
_cell.angle_alpha   90.00
_cell.angle_beta   90.00
_cell.angle_gamma   90.00
#
_symmetry.space_group_name_H-M   'P 1'
#
loop_
_entity.id
_entity.type
_entity.pdbx_description
1 polymer ?
#
loop_
_entity_poly.entity_id
_entity_poly.type
_entity_poly.pdbx_seq_one_letter_code
_entity_poly.pdbx_strand_id
1 'polypeptide(L)'
;MTTSRLEFILTADEAARLASALKAYEHLSGGDPPDPRALAVAPLLRDWHCAKIPAAMPVLVGEIRNHPALPGTRHVATSRLLLLDAGAGWARTLNHLYRLGTAAR
;
A
#
# COMPACT_ATOMS: atom_id res chain seq x y z
N MET A 1 -28.65 -20.04 25.13
CA MET A 1 -27.25 -19.70 24.79
C MET A 1 -27.24 -19.27 23.34
N THR A 2 -27.09 -17.98 23.07
CA THR A 2 -27.17 -17.43 21.71
C THR A 2 -25.84 -17.70 21.02
N THR A 3 -25.80 -18.66 20.10
CA THR A 3 -24.62 -18.94 19.28
C THR A 3 -24.35 -17.70 18.43
N SER A 4 -23.28 -16.96 18.76
CA SER A 4 -22.83 -15.84 17.92
C SER A 4 -22.50 -16.40 16.54
N ARG A 5 -23.25 -15.99 15.52
CA ARG A 5 -22.97 -16.30 14.13
C ARG A 5 -22.00 -15.25 13.61
N LEU A 6 -20.73 -15.42 13.96
CA LEU A 6 -19.67 -14.60 13.40
C LEU A 6 -19.58 -14.87 11.90
N GLU A 7 -19.76 -13.80 11.12
CA GLU A 7 -19.57 -13.83 9.68
C GLU A 7 -18.19 -13.26 9.35
N PHE A 8 -17.35 -14.10 8.75
CA PHE A 8 -16.03 -13.69 8.29
C PHE A 8 -16.17 -13.09 6.89
N ILE A 9 -16.18 -11.75 6.84
CA ILE A 9 -16.28 -11.00 5.58
C ILE A 9 -14.95 -11.03 4.80
N LEU A 10 -13.83 -11.12 5.52
CA LEU A 10 -12.51 -11.22 4.90
C LEU A 10 -12.20 -12.69 4.60
N THR A 11 -11.67 -12.93 3.40
CA THR A 11 -10.95 -14.16 3.12
C THR A 11 -9.70 -14.27 3.99
N ALA A 12 -9.18 -15.48 4.18
CA ALA A 12 -7.96 -15.71 4.94
C ALA A 12 -6.78 -14.90 4.37
N ASP A 13 -6.70 -14.77 3.05
CA ASP A 13 -5.65 -14.00 2.37
C ASP A 13 -5.78 -12.49 2.63
N GLU A 14 -7.00 -11.94 2.64
CA GLU A 14 -7.23 -10.53 2.96
C GLU A 14 -6.90 -10.23 4.42
N ALA A 15 -7.30 -11.11 5.34
CA ALA A 15 -6.95 -10.99 6.75
C ALA A 15 -5.42 -11.03 6.96
N ALA A 16 -4.73 -11.95 6.27
CA ALA A 16 -3.27 -12.05 6.32
C ALA A 16 -2.58 -10.79 5.75
N ARG A 17 -3.08 -10.24 4.64
CA ARG A 17 -2.56 -8.99 4.05
C ARG A 17 -2.73 -7.81 5.00
N LEU A 18 -3.90 -7.69 5.64
CA LEU A 18 -4.16 -6.63 6.61
C LEU A 18 -3.25 -6.74 7.84
N ALA A 19 -3.10 -7.94 8.41
CA ALA A 19 -2.21 -8.18 9.54
C ALA A 19 -0.74 -7.84 9.20
N SER A 20 -0.29 -8.23 8.00
CA SER A 20 1.04 -7.89 7.49
C SER A 20 1.23 -6.38 7.34
N ALA A 21 0.21 -5.66 6.87
CA ALA A 21 0.25 -4.21 6.72
C ALA A 21 0.35 -3.48 8.07
N LEU A 22 -0.39 -3.93 9.08
CA LEU A 22 -0.34 -3.37 10.43
C LEU A 22 1.01 -3.59 11.09
N LYS A 23 1.58 -4.80 10.98
CA LYS A 23 2.92 -5.09 11.47
C LYS A 23 3.99 -4.21 10.81
N ALA A 24 3.87 -3.98 9.50
CA ALA A 24 4.77 -3.07 8.79
C ALA A 24 4.61 -1.62 9.26
N TYR A 25 3.38 -1.17 9.52
CA TYR A 25 3.11 0.17 10.05
C TYR A 25 3.76 0.39 11.42
N GLU A 26 3.60 -0.56 12.33
CA GLU A 26 4.20 -0.50 13.68
C GLU A 26 5.73 -0.39 13.61
N HIS A 27 6.38 -1.21 12.78
CA HIS A 27 7.84 -1.16 12.62
C HIS A 27 8.32 0.17 12.02
N LEU A 28 7.71 0.60 10.92
CA LEU A 28 8.12 1.81 10.20
C LEU A 28 7.84 3.10 10.98
N SER A 29 6.77 3.14 11.77
CA SER A 29 6.44 4.30 12.62
C SER A 29 7.40 4.47 13.80
N GLY A 30 8.16 3.43 14.15
CA GLY A 30 9.27 3.50 15.11
C GLY A 30 10.56 4.13 14.56
N GLY A 31 10.61 4.43 13.25
CA GLY A 31 11.77 5.03 12.59
C GLY A 31 12.70 4.05 11.90
N ASP A 32 12.41 2.74 11.97
CA ASP A 32 13.16 1.72 11.24
C ASP A 32 12.83 1.78 9.74
N PRO A 33 13.82 1.69 8.83
CA PRO A 33 13.56 1.66 7.39
C PRO A 33 12.99 0.30 6.93
N PRO A 34 12.27 0.24 5.79
CA PRO A 34 11.81 -1.03 5.23
C PRO A 34 12.98 -1.93 4.84
N ASP A 35 12.78 -3.26 4.90
CA ASP A 35 13.77 -4.24 4.46
C ASP A 35 14.23 -3.94 3.02
N PRO A 36 15.53 -3.68 2.80
CA PRO A 36 16.08 -3.37 1.48
C PRO A 36 15.79 -4.43 0.41
N ARG A 37 15.74 -5.72 0.78
CA ARG A 37 15.46 -6.81 -0.17
C ARG A 37 14.01 -6.79 -0.62
N ALA A 38 13.09 -6.56 0.32
CA ALA A 38 11.67 -6.41 0.01
C ALA A 38 11.40 -5.17 -0.86
N LEU A 39 12.10 -4.07 -0.58
CA LEU A 39 11.97 -2.84 -1.37
C LEU A 39 12.50 -3.00 -2.81
N ALA A 40 13.57 -3.76 -3.02
CA ALA A 40 14.16 -3.97 -4.34
C ALA A 40 13.22 -4.65 -5.34
N VAL A 41 12.32 -5.52 -4.84
CA VAL A 41 11.34 -6.27 -5.65
C VAL A 41 9.93 -5.65 -5.64
N ALA A 42 9.75 -4.53 -4.93
CA ALA A 42 8.46 -3.87 -4.82
C ALA A 42 8.03 -3.22 -6.15
N PRO A 43 6.71 -3.13 -6.44
CA PRO A 43 6.20 -2.43 -7.61
C PRO A 43 6.62 -0.95 -7.65
N LEU A 44 6.86 -0.43 -8.85
CA LEU A 44 7.24 0.97 -9.07
C LEU A 44 5.99 1.81 -9.40
N LEU A 45 5.77 2.89 -8.64
CA LEU A 45 4.72 3.88 -8.87
C LEU A 45 5.34 5.20 -9.35
N ARG A 46 4.95 5.70 -10.52
CA ARG A 46 5.46 6.95 -11.14
C ARG A 46 4.34 7.95 -11.38
N ASP A 47 4.70 9.21 -11.60
CA ASP A 47 3.79 10.31 -11.94
C ASP A 47 2.64 10.41 -10.91
N TRP A 48 2.99 10.25 -9.63
CA TRP A 48 2.01 10.13 -8.57
C TRP A 48 1.66 11.48 -7.94
N HIS A 49 0.42 11.61 -7.47
CA HIS A 49 -0.02 12.69 -6.59
C HIS A 49 -0.94 12.17 -5.49
N CYS A 50 -1.01 12.91 -4.39
CA CYS A 50 -1.95 12.64 -3.30
C CYS A 50 -3.34 13.15 -3.65
N ALA A 51 -4.36 12.30 -3.51
CA ALA A 51 -5.75 12.69 -3.70
C ALA A 51 -6.61 12.24 -2.51
N LYS A 52 -7.75 12.94 -2.32
CA LYS A 52 -8.83 12.48 -1.44
C LYS A 52 -9.99 12.03 -2.33
N ILE A 53 -10.32 10.74 -2.27
CA ILE A 53 -11.53 10.16 -2.88
C ILE A 53 -12.71 10.19 -1.88
N PRO A 54 -13.96 9.99 -2.32
CA PRO A 54 -15.13 10.01 -1.42
C PRO A 54 -14.88 9.11 -0.20
N ALA A 55 -15.12 9.64 1.01
CA ALA A 55 -14.73 9.13 2.34
C ALA A 55 -13.34 9.56 2.92
N ALA A 56 -12.67 10.57 2.34
CA ALA A 56 -11.47 11.21 2.92
C ALA A 56 -10.30 10.25 3.21
N MET A 57 -10.18 9.17 2.43
CA MET A 57 -9.05 8.24 2.52
C MET A 57 -7.88 8.76 1.68
N PRO A 58 -6.70 9.02 2.27
CA PRO A 58 -5.54 9.40 1.49
C PRO A 58 -5.13 8.21 0.61
N VAL A 59 -4.92 8.46 -0.67
CA VAL A 59 -4.43 7.49 -1.65
C VAL A 59 -3.38 8.14 -2.53
N LEU A 60 -2.53 7.32 -3.17
CA LEU A 60 -1.69 7.77 -4.27
C LEU A 60 -2.37 7.41 -5.59
N VAL A 61 -2.39 8.36 -6.52
CA VAL A 61 -2.87 8.15 -7.90
C VAL A 61 -1.71 8.33 -8.84
N GLY A 62 -1.42 7.34 -9.69
CA GLY A 62 -0.31 7.39 -10.63
C GLY A 62 -0.19 6.14 -11.49
N GLU A 63 0.91 6.05 -12.24
CA GLU A 63 1.22 4.93 -13.13
C GLU A 63 2.01 3.83 -12.39
N ILE A 64 1.45 2.62 -12.29
CA ILE A 64 2.17 1.45 -11.77
C ILE A 64 2.79 0.64 -12.91
N ARG A 65 4.03 0.20 -12.69
CA ARG A 65 4.74 -0.79 -13.51
C ARG A 65 5.14 -2.00 -12.66
N ASN A 66 5.24 -3.16 -13.31
CA ASN A 66 5.66 -4.44 -12.70
C ASN A 66 4.78 -4.88 -11.53
N HIS A 67 3.46 -4.64 -11.60
CA HIS A 67 2.55 -5.11 -10.56
C HIS A 67 2.32 -6.62 -10.70
N PRO A 68 2.51 -7.44 -9.64
CA PRO A 68 2.41 -8.91 -9.72
C PRO A 68 1.06 -9.41 -10.25
N ALA A 69 -0.02 -8.67 -10.01
CA ALA A 69 -1.38 -9.03 -10.42
C ALA A 69 -1.93 -8.19 -11.60
N LEU A 70 -1.21 -7.17 -12.09
CA LEU A 70 -1.68 -6.30 -13.17
C LEU A 70 -0.58 -6.20 -14.25
N PRO A 71 -0.65 -7.00 -15.33
CA PRO A 71 0.36 -6.95 -16.38
C PRO A 71 0.31 -5.62 -17.15
N GLY A 72 1.49 -5.13 -17.51
CA GLY A 72 1.68 -3.89 -18.27
C GLY A 72 1.67 -2.62 -17.42
N THR A 73 1.45 -1.50 -18.10
CA THR A 73 1.39 -0.16 -17.50
C THR A 73 -0.08 0.21 -17.23
N ARG A 74 -0.37 0.70 -16.02
CA ARG A 74 -1.74 1.07 -15.59
C ARG A 74 -1.74 2.33 -14.76
N HIS A 75 -2.70 3.22 -15.00
CA HIS A 75 -3.05 4.29 -14.05
C HIS A 75 -4.01 3.73 -13.01
N VAL A 76 -3.68 3.88 -11.72
CA VAL A 76 -4.52 3.40 -10.62
C VAL A 76 -4.56 4.40 -9.48
N ALA A 77 -5.60 4.29 -8.65
CA ALA A 77 -5.57 4.75 -7.27
C ALA A 77 -5.16 3.57 -6.38
N THR A 78 -4.20 3.78 -5.48
CA THR A 78 -3.84 2.74 -4.52
C THR A 78 -4.95 2.52 -3.49
N SER A 79 -4.86 1.42 -2.73
CA SER A 79 -5.57 1.35 -1.44
C SER A 79 -5.06 2.42 -0.48
N ARG A 80 -5.74 2.58 0.69
CA ARG A 80 -5.43 3.62 1.69
C ARG A 80 -3.92 3.72 1.96
N LEU A 81 -3.39 4.93 1.82
CA LEU A 81 -2.03 5.30 2.19
C LEU A 81 -1.89 5.31 3.71
N LEU A 82 -0.85 4.66 4.21
CA LEU A 82 -0.55 4.56 5.64
C LEU A 82 0.68 5.40 6.01
N LEU A 83 1.75 5.30 5.21
CA LEU A 83 3.02 6.00 5.42
C LEU A 83 3.60 6.42 4.07
N LEU A 84 4.27 7.58 4.06
CA LEU A 84 4.92 8.15 2.89
C LEU A 84 6.21 8.82 3.34
N ASP A 85 7.32 8.41 2.73
CA ASP A 85 8.58 9.15 2.78
C ASP A 85 9.01 9.45 1.35
N ALA A 86 8.66 10.65 0.90
CA ALA A 86 9.01 11.11 -0.45
C ALA A 86 10.51 11.37 -0.59
N GLY A 87 11.21 11.71 0.49
CA GLY A 87 12.66 11.93 0.49
C GLY A 87 13.44 10.62 0.33
N ALA A 88 12.97 9.56 0.98
CA ALA A 88 13.52 8.21 0.85
C ALA A 88 12.91 7.40 -0.33
N GLY A 89 11.91 7.94 -1.02
CA GLY A 89 11.36 7.38 -2.25
C GLY A 89 10.48 6.13 -2.07
N TRP A 90 9.70 6.04 -0.98
CA TRP A 90 8.80 4.90 -0.75
C TRP A 90 7.46 5.30 -0.11
N ALA A 91 6.45 4.44 -0.30
CA ALA A 91 5.14 4.57 0.35
C ALA A 91 4.57 3.20 0.75
N ARG A 92 3.90 3.13 1.91
CA ARG A 92 3.16 1.94 2.37
C ARG A 92 1.66 2.18 2.31
N THR A 93 0.93 1.29 1.67
CA THR A 93 -0.54 1.26 1.66
C THR A 93 -1.07 0.02 2.40
N LEU A 94 -2.39 -0.12 2.49
CA LEU A 94 -2.99 -1.33 3.06
C LEU A 94 -2.47 -2.61 2.37
N ASN A 95 -2.33 -2.59 1.05
CA ASN A 95 -2.08 -3.84 0.30
C ASN A 95 -0.61 -4.01 -0.08
N HIS A 96 0.14 -2.91 -0.30
CA HIS A 96 1.47 -2.98 -0.90
C HIS A 96 2.44 -1.96 -0.32
N LEU A 97 3.73 -2.27 -0.45
CA LEU A 97 4.83 -1.31 -0.38
C LEU A 97 5.15 -0.89 -1.82
N TYR A 98 5.36 0.40 -2.06
CA TYR A 98 5.72 0.95 -3.35
C TYR A 98 7.07 1.66 -3.28
N ARG A 99 7.87 1.50 -4.34
CA ARG A 99 8.94 2.45 -4.65
C ARG A 99 8.36 3.60 -5.45
N LEU A 100 8.70 4.82 -5.06
CA LEU A 100 8.23 6.05 -5.69
C LEU A 100 9.23 6.49 -6.76
N GLY A 101 8.72 6.70 -7.97
CA GLY A 101 9.41 7.45 -9.01
C GLY A 101 9.11 8.95 -8.90
N THR A 102 9.40 9.67 -9.98
CA THR A 102 9.12 11.10 -10.10
C THR A 102 7.65 11.40 -9.77
N ALA A 103 7.42 12.37 -8.89
CA ALA A 103 6.08 12.88 -8.62
C ALA A 103 5.52 13.60 -9.86
N ALA A 104 4.20 13.59 -10.02
CA ALA A 104 3.55 14.41 -11.05
C ALA A 104 3.82 15.90 -10.75
N ARG A 105 4.06 16.69 -11.81
CA ARG A 105 4.18 18.15 -11.71
C ARG A 105 2.84 18.81 -11.43
#